data_AF-A0AAV0EAS7-F1
#
_entry.id   AF-A0AAV0EAS7-F1
#
_cell.length_a   1.000
_cell.length_b   1.000
_cell.length_c   1.000
_cell.angle_alpha   90.00
_cell.angle_beta   90.00
_cell.angle_gamma   90.00
#
_symmetry.space_group_name_H-M   'P 1'
#
loop_
_entity.id
_entity.type
_entity.pdbx_description
1 polymer ?
#
loop_
_entity_poly.entity_id
_entity_poly.type
_entity_poly.pdbx_seq_one_letter_code
_entity_poly.pdbx_strand_id
1 'polypeptide(L)'
;MAAVPGQLVWEIVKKNNRFLVKEFGNGTVGVVFCREPNNLYNPHSYKHSGLANKKTVTIQGGKDQTVLLATTKTKKQKKTC
;
A
#
# COMPACT_ATOMS: atom_id res chain seq x y z
N MET A 1 -18.86 -6.85 -0.24
CA MET A 1 -17.92 -5.97 0.48
C MET A 1 -18.34 -4.54 0.24
N ALA A 2 -18.77 -3.82 1.28
CA ALA A 2 -19.13 -2.41 1.16
C ALA A 2 -17.96 -1.64 0.52
N ALA A 3 -18.25 -0.80 -0.47
CA ALA A 3 -17.24 -0.02 -1.17
C ALA A 3 -16.78 1.13 -0.27
N VAL A 4 -15.90 0.83 0.70
CA VAL A 4 -15.30 1.86 1.54
C VAL A 4 -14.47 2.80 0.64
N PRO A 5 -14.65 4.12 0.73
CA PRO A 5 -13.83 5.07 0.00
C PRO A 5 -12.38 5.01 0.53
N GLY A 6 -11.40 5.00 -0.39
CA GLY A 6 -9.98 4.89 -0.03
C GLY A 6 -9.50 6.02 0.88
N GLN A 7 -10.11 7.21 0.76
CA GLN A 7 -9.88 8.35 1.65
C GLN A 7 -10.20 8.02 3.11
N LEU A 8 -11.32 7.33 3.38
CA LEU A 8 -11.70 6.95 4.74
C LEU A 8 -10.71 5.92 5.31
N VAL A 9 -10.30 4.95 4.50
CA VAL A 9 -9.29 3.96 4.90
C VAL A 9 -7.98 4.67 5.25
N TRP A 10 -7.56 5.64 4.44
CA TRP A 10 -6.36 6.43 4.70
C TRP A 10 -6.42 7.21 6.00
N GLU A 11 -7.55 7.88 6.29
CA GLU A 11 -7.74 8.60 7.54
C GLU A 11 -7.56 7.71 8.77
N ILE A 12 -7.95 6.43 8.67
CA ILE A 12 -7.76 5.43 9.72
C ILE A 12 -6.29 4.99 9.81
N VAL A 13 -5.66 4.64 8.68
CA VAL A 13 -4.31 4.03 8.68
C VAL A 13 -3.16 5.04 8.71
N LYS A 14 -3.42 6.35 8.49
CA LYS A 14 -2.35 7.36 8.39
C LYS A 14 -1.55 7.49 9.69
N LYS A 15 -2.20 7.34 10.85
CA LYS A 15 -1.56 7.49 12.18
C LYS A 15 -1.16 6.15 12.80
N ASN A 16 -1.96 5.10 12.58
CA ASN A 16 -1.78 3.80 13.22
C ASN A 16 -1.87 2.68 12.18
N ASN A 17 -0.72 2.13 11.80
CA ASN A 17 -0.59 1.01 10.88
C ASN A 17 0.55 0.11 11.35
N ARG A 18 0.35 -1.21 11.32
CA ARG A 18 1.37 -2.21 11.71
C ARG A 18 2.62 -2.14 10.84
N PHE A 19 2.49 -1.69 9.60
CA PHE A 19 3.59 -1.57 8.65
C PHE A 19 4.34 -0.24 8.76
N LEU A 20 3.89 0.67 9.62
CA LEU A 20 4.49 1.98 9.81
C LEU A 20 5.85 1.86 10.50
N VAL A 21 6.89 2.37 9.85
CA VAL A 21 8.23 2.45 10.41
C VAL A 21 8.62 3.92 10.45
N LYS A 22 8.71 4.47 11.66
CA LYS A 22 9.19 5.82 11.88
C LYS A 22 10.66 5.72 12.23
N GLU A 23 11.50 6.14 11.30
CA GLU A 23 12.94 6.22 11.53
C GLU A 23 13.33 7.68 11.69
N PHE A 24 14.01 7.95 12.80
CA PHE A 24 14.66 9.22 13.02
C PHE A 24 16.04 9.12 12.39
N GLY A 25 16.24 9.81 11.26
CA GLY A 25 17.55 9.93 10.65
C GLY A 25 18.50 10.76 11.52
N ASN A 26 19.77 10.82 11.11
CA ASN A 26 20.83 11.62 11.75
C ASN A 26 20.61 13.14 11.51
N GLY A 27 19.44 13.69 11.86
CA GLY A 27 19.00 15.06 11.58
C GLY A 27 17.59 15.41 12.10
N THR A 28 17.02 16.53 11.67
CA THR A 28 15.74 17.10 12.15
C THR A 28 14.48 16.58 11.45
N VAL A 29 14.62 15.77 10.38
CA VAL A 29 13.50 15.28 9.57
C VAL A 29 13.32 13.78 9.81
N GLY A 30 12.27 13.42 10.56
CA GLY A 30 11.84 12.03 10.71
C GLY A 30 11.22 11.52 9.41
N VAL A 31 11.75 10.43 8.85
CA VAL A 31 11.18 9.81 7.66
C VAL A 31 10.22 8.71 8.08
N VAL A 32 9.05 8.70 7.46
CA VAL A 32 8.01 7.72 7.74
C VAL A 32 7.92 6.75 6.57
N PHE A 33 8.43 5.55 6.80
CA PHE A 33 8.38 4.44 5.87
C PHE A 33 7.19 3.52 6.16
N CYS A 34 6.83 2.73 5.16
CA CYS A 34 5.78 1.74 5.24
C CYS A 34 6.26 0.43 4.60
N ARG A 35 6.36 -0.64 5.41
CA ARG A 35 6.76 -1.98 4.97
C ARG A 35 5.61 -2.77 4.32
N GLU A 36 4.64 -2.06 3.75
CA GLU A 36 3.54 -2.69 3.03
C GLU A 36 4.08 -3.40 1.79
N PRO A 37 3.80 -4.69 1.58
CA PRO A 37 4.23 -5.41 0.37
C PRO A 37 3.61 -4.83 -0.91
N ASN A 38 2.58 -3.99 -0.74
CA ASN A 38 1.84 -3.35 -1.83
C ASN A 38 2.27 -1.90 -2.11
N ASN A 39 3.36 -1.43 -1.51
CA ASN A 39 3.93 -0.11 -1.69
C ASN A 39 5.29 -0.19 -2.38
N LEU A 40 5.35 0.13 -3.67
CA LEU A 40 6.56 -0.01 -4.49
C LEU A 40 7.70 0.91 -4.03
N TYR A 41 7.38 2.12 -3.55
CA TYR A 41 8.39 3.12 -3.21
C TYR A 41 8.80 3.11 -1.74
N ASN A 42 8.04 2.43 -0.87
CA ASN A 42 8.24 2.34 0.57
C ASN A 42 7.89 3.59 1.45
N PRO A 43 7.54 4.83 0.97
CA PRO A 43 7.13 5.90 1.86
C PRO A 43 5.67 5.72 2.31
N HIS A 44 5.36 6.10 3.55
CA HIS A 44 4.00 6.10 4.05
C HIS A 44 3.23 7.32 3.51
N SER A 45 2.65 7.16 2.32
CA SER A 45 1.87 8.20 1.64
C SER A 45 0.60 7.62 1.02
N TYR A 46 -0.46 8.42 0.97
CA TYR A 46 -1.73 8.02 0.37
C TYR A 46 -1.56 7.50 -1.05
N LYS A 47 -0.68 8.12 -1.85
CA LYS A 47 -0.45 7.74 -3.25
C LYS A 47 0.10 6.32 -3.42
N HIS A 48 0.88 5.86 -2.45
CA HIS A 48 1.59 4.58 -2.54
C HIS A 48 1.03 3.51 -1.58
N SER A 49 0.06 3.87 -0.73
CA SER A 49 -0.57 2.90 0.18
C SER A 49 -1.42 1.89 -0.59
N GLY A 50 -1.12 0.62 -0.41
CA GLY A 50 -1.88 -0.47 -1.01
C GLY A 50 -3.14 -0.87 -0.23
N LEU A 51 -3.32 -0.34 0.98
CA LEU A 51 -4.55 -0.52 1.75
C LEU A 51 -5.63 0.46 1.33
N ALA A 52 -5.24 1.71 1.03
CA ALA A 52 -6.17 2.76 0.65
C ALA A 52 -6.51 2.75 -0.85
N ASN A 53 -5.55 2.37 -1.71
CA ASN A 53 -5.75 2.36 -3.16
C ASN A 53 -6.23 1.00 -3.66
N LYS A 54 -7.32 1.03 -4.44
CA LYS A 54 -7.90 -0.16 -5.09
C LYS A 54 -7.10 -0.67 -6.29
N LYS A 55 -6.15 0.13 -6.76
CA LYS A 55 -5.27 -0.19 -7.89
C LYS A 55 -3.83 0.04 -7.44
N THR A 56 -3.06 -1.03 -7.31
CA THR A 56 -1.62 -0.95 -7.03
C THR A 56 -0.84 -1.89 -7.91
N VAL A 57 0.41 -1.52 -8.14
CA VAL A 57 1.40 -2.32 -8.87
C VAL A 57 2.50 -2.62 -7.88
N THR A 58 2.85 -3.90 -7.75
CA THR A 58 3.79 -4.37 -6.74
C THR A 58 4.76 -5.32 -7.42
N ILE A 59 6.05 -5.13 -7.15
CA ILE A 59 7.11 -5.99 -7.66
C ILE A 59 7.64 -6.76 -6.45
N GLN A 60 7.41 -8.07 -6.41
CA GLN A 60 7.87 -8.94 -5.33
C GLN A 60 8.99 -9.85 -5.84
N GLY A 61 10.05 -10.02 -5.05
CA GLY A 61 11.06 -11.03 -5.32
C GLY A 61 10.49 -12.42 -5.03
N GLY A 62 10.45 -13.28 -6.04
CA GLY A 62 10.08 -14.68 -5.92
C GLY A 62 11.25 -15.53 -5.41
N LYS A 63 10.96 -16.79 -5.07
CA LYS A 63 12.00 -17.80 -4.85
C LYS A 63 12.76 -17.96 -6.18
N ASP A 64 14.09 -18.01 -6.12
CA ASP A 64 14.98 -18.29 -7.25
C ASP A 64 15.11 -17.16 -8.30
N GLN A 65 15.42 -15.93 -7.87
CA GLN A 65 15.70 -14.76 -8.74
C GLN A 65 14.56 -14.40 -9.73
N THR A 66 13.34 -14.89 -9.47
CA THR A 66 12.17 -14.53 -10.27
C THR A 66 11.56 -13.23 -9.78
N VAL A 67 11.08 -12.39 -10.70
CA VAL A 67 10.42 -11.13 -10.38
C VAL A 67 8.92 -11.29 -10.61
N LEU A 68 8.13 -11.20 -9.55
CA LEU A 68 6.67 -11.28 -9.60
C LEU A 68 6.08 -9.88 -9.71
N LEU A 69 5.49 -9.57 -10.87
CA LEU A 69 4.69 -8.36 -11.05
C LEU A 69 3.23 -8.66 -10.72
N ALA A 70 2.79 -8.26 -9.53
CA ALA A 70 1.39 -8.32 -9.15
C ALA A 70 0.72 -6.96 -9.38
N THR A 71 -0.42 -6.98 -10.07
CA THR A 71 -1.29 -5.81 -10.22
C THR A 71 -2.63 -6.09 -9.57
N THR A 72 -3.05 -5.25 -8.65
CA THR A 72 -4.40 -5.30 -8.11
C THR A 72 -5.29 -4.41 -8.97
N LYS A 73 -6.38 -4.99 -9.50
CA LYS A 73 -7.45 -4.26 -10.16
C LYS A 73 -8.74 -4.59 -9.43
N THR A 74 -9.63 -3.61 -9.30
CA THR A 74 -11.03 -3.87 -8.88
C THR A 74 -11.65 -4.90 -9.82
N LYS A 75 -12.05 -6.06 -9.29
CA LYS A 75 -12.91 -7.00 -10.02
C LYS A 75 -14.18 -6.25 -10.42
N LYS A 76 -14.41 -6.11 -11.73
CA LYS A 76 -15.72 -5.73 -12.27
C LYS A 76 -16.69 -6.84 -11.84
N GLN A 77 -17.64 -6.54 -10.95
CA GLN A 77 -18.72 -7.49 -10.69
C GLN A 77 -19.46 -7.74 -12.01
N LYS A 78 -19.48 -9.00 -12.46
CA LYS A 78 -20.39 -9.40 -13.54
C LYS A 78 -21.80 -9.21 -12.98
N LYS A 79 -22.59 -8.34 -13.60
CA LYS A 79 -24.03 -8.27 -13.36
C LYS A 79 -24.60 -9.59 -13.89
N THR A 80 -25.01 -10.48 -13.01
CA THR A 80 -25.85 -11.63 -13.39
C THR A 80 -27.28 -11.11 -13.52
N CYS A 81 -27.93 -11.52 -14.61
CA CYS A 81 -29.26 -11.13 -15.05
C CYS A 81 -30.34 -11.45 -13.99
#